data_AF-A0A316VTU0-F1
#
_entry.id   AF-A0A316VTU0-F1
#
_cell.length_a   1.000
_cell.length_b   1.000
_cell.length_c   1.000
_cell.angle_alpha   90.00
_cell.angle_beta   90.00
_cell.angle_gamma   90.00
#
_symmetry.space_group_name_H-M   'P 1'
#
loop_
_entity.id
_entity.type
_entity.pdbx_description
1 polymer ?
#
loop_
_entity_poly.entity_id
_entity_poly.type
_entity_poly.pdbx_seq_one_letter_code
_entity_poly.pdbx_strand_id
1 'polypeptide(L)'
;LERTLPQLTWLESTGQFSKWELQQVTSSRSKHEQSLIRRGVTREDFHRYIAFEADFESLRLLREERLSRPISVKESAKARADAIRTLINIYERGCKRLRGDVMFWEEYIAWSLAKGMRIVSGRIIARALAMFPNAVRLWIRCADWQLNVNGAPNAARALLQRAIRLNARPHLSSIEMLSLWIEYIRMELVFLERVRRRRKVL
;
A
#
# COMPACT_ATOMS: atom_id res chain seq x y z
N LEU A 1 18.16 7.66 9.94
CA LEU A 1 18.13 9.11 9.67
C LEU A 1 19.18 9.52 8.65
N GLU A 2 20.38 8.93 8.65
CA GLU A 2 21.43 9.25 7.65
C GLU A 2 20.97 9.09 6.19
N ARG A 3 20.14 8.10 5.91
CA ARG A 3 19.57 7.85 4.57
C ARG A 3 18.72 9.01 4.02
N THR A 4 18.15 9.86 4.87
CA THR A 4 17.34 11.01 4.43
C THR A 4 18.17 12.28 4.28
N LEU A 5 19.44 12.30 4.70
CA LEU A 5 20.29 13.50 4.63
C LEU A 5 20.43 14.07 3.20
N PRO A 6 20.67 13.26 2.15
CA PRO A 6 20.81 13.80 0.79
C PRO A 6 19.52 14.46 0.28
N GLN A 7 18.36 13.99 0.76
CA GLN A 7 17.07 14.58 0.41
C GLN A 7 16.88 15.92 1.13
N LEU A 8 17.26 16.01 2.41
CA LEU A 8 17.15 17.25 3.20
C LEU A 8 18.08 18.34 2.67
N THR A 9 19.33 18.01 2.34
CA THR A 9 20.27 18.99 1.77
C THR A 9 19.80 19.51 0.41
N TRP A 10 19.16 18.66 -0.40
CA TRP A 10 18.54 19.07 -1.65
C TRP A 10 17.31 20.00 -1.42
N LEU A 11 16.48 19.72 -0.42
CA LEU A 11 15.36 20.60 -0.06
C LEU A 11 15.82 21.99 0.43
N GLU A 12 16.95 22.04 1.13
CA GLU A 12 17.60 23.28 1.56
C GLU A 12 18.17 24.04 0.35
N SER A 13 18.90 23.38 -0.54
CA SER A 13 19.53 24.03 -1.71
C SER A 13 18.53 24.54 -2.74
N THR A 14 17.37 23.90 -2.83
CA THR A 14 16.25 24.35 -3.69
C THR A 14 15.42 25.46 -3.05
N GLY A 15 15.67 25.81 -1.79
CA GLY A 15 14.94 26.85 -1.07
C GLY A 15 13.49 26.47 -0.72
N GLN A 16 13.11 25.19 -0.82
CA GLN A 16 11.77 24.72 -0.45
C GLN A 16 11.54 24.80 1.06
N PHE A 17 12.59 24.61 1.85
CA PHE A 17 12.54 24.63 3.31
C PHE A 17 13.73 25.38 3.87
N SER A 18 13.50 26.07 4.99
CA SER A 18 14.58 26.66 5.77
C SER A 18 15.32 25.58 6.58
N LYS A 19 16.58 25.84 6.91
CA LYS A 19 17.38 24.96 7.77
C LYS A 19 16.70 24.65 9.11
N TRP A 20 16.03 25.65 9.70
CA TRP A 20 15.31 25.48 10.96
C TRP A 20 14.10 24.54 10.81
N GLU A 21 13.31 24.68 9.73
CA GLU A 21 12.20 23.76 9.46
C GLU A 21 12.69 22.33 9.26
N LEU A 22 13.79 22.14 8.53
CA LEU A 22 14.37 20.80 8.31
C LEU A 22 14.92 20.18 9.61
N GLN A 23 15.41 21.00 10.55
CA GLN A 23 15.76 20.54 11.89
C GLN A 23 14.51 20.06 12.66
N GLN A 24 13.38 20.78 12.57
CA GLN A 24 12.12 20.35 13.19
C GLN A 24 11.59 19.05 12.58
N VAL A 25 11.67 18.91 11.26
CA VAL A 25 11.33 17.66 10.55
C VAL A 25 12.21 16.51 11.02
N THR A 26 13.52 16.74 11.14
CA THR A 26 14.48 15.72 11.60
C THR A 26 14.23 15.32 13.05
N SER A 27 13.92 16.28 13.93
CA SER A 27 13.54 16.05 15.33
C SER A 27 12.25 15.22 15.41
N SER A 28 11.24 15.57 14.62
CA SER A 28 9.97 14.84 14.55
C SER A 28 10.14 13.41 14.04
N ARG A 29 10.92 13.21 12.96
CA ARG A 29 11.29 11.88 12.48
C ARG A 29 12.00 11.07 13.56
N SER A 30 12.94 11.68 14.30
CA SER A 30 13.64 11.01 15.40
C SER A 30 12.69 10.53 16.48
N LYS A 31 11.70 11.34 16.87
CA LYS A 31 10.66 10.95 17.84
C LYS A 31 9.80 9.79 17.34
N HIS A 32 9.37 9.83 16.08
CA HIS A 32 8.64 8.72 15.47
C HIS A 32 9.48 7.44 15.41
N GLU A 33 10.76 7.54 15.02
CA GLU A 33 11.68 6.41 14.97
C GLU A 33 11.89 5.76 16.35
N GLN A 34 12.08 6.58 17.38
CA GLN A 34 12.16 6.10 18.77
C GLN A 34 10.87 5.41 19.20
N SER A 35 9.71 5.98 18.84
CA SER A 35 8.40 5.37 19.10
C SER A 35 8.24 4.02 18.41
N LEU A 36 8.84 3.79 17.24
CA LEU A 36 8.77 2.51 16.52
C LEU A 36 9.79 1.47 16.98
N ILE A 37 10.80 1.85 17.76
CA ILE A 37 11.82 0.93 18.28
C ILE A 37 11.35 0.25 19.56
N ARG A 38 10.46 0.90 20.34
CA ARG A 38 9.95 0.41 21.63
C ARG A 38 9.39 -1.02 21.56
N ARG A 39 9.28 -1.70 22.72
CA ARG A 39 8.78 -3.09 22.76
C ARG A 39 7.27 -3.19 22.49
N GLY A 40 6.48 -2.23 22.97
CA GLY A 40 5.02 -2.15 22.77
C GLY A 40 4.62 -1.16 21.68
N VAL A 41 5.05 -1.39 20.45
CA VAL A 41 4.62 -0.54 19.31
C VAL A 41 3.20 -0.91 18.92
N THR A 42 2.34 0.09 18.73
CA THR A 42 0.96 -0.12 18.28
C THR A 42 0.80 0.25 16.81
N ARG A 43 -0.35 -0.11 16.22
CA ARG A 43 -0.69 0.28 14.84
C ARG A 43 -0.73 1.80 14.68
N GLU A 44 -1.24 2.49 15.68
CA GLU A 44 -1.39 3.94 15.71
C GLU A 44 -0.04 4.65 15.65
N ASP A 45 1.04 4.07 16.19
CA ASP A 45 2.37 4.67 16.08
C ASP A 45 2.87 4.68 14.62
N PHE A 46 2.61 3.59 13.88
CA PHE A 46 2.91 3.52 12.45
C PHE A 46 2.02 4.49 11.67
N HIS A 47 0.72 4.56 11.98
CA HIS A 47 -0.19 5.50 11.34
C HIS A 47 0.21 6.95 11.55
N ARG A 48 0.58 7.34 12.77
CA ARG A 48 1.07 8.70 13.06
C ARG A 48 2.30 9.04 12.23
N TYR A 49 3.23 8.10 12.07
CA TYR A 49 4.43 8.35 11.27
C TYR A 49 4.13 8.39 9.76
N ILE A 50 3.27 7.50 9.28
CA ILE A 50 2.83 7.49 7.88
C ILE A 50 2.10 8.80 7.54
N ALA A 51 1.21 9.25 8.40
CA ALA A 51 0.50 10.53 8.24
C ALA A 51 1.48 11.70 8.21
N PHE A 52 2.42 11.75 9.15
CA PHE A 52 3.46 12.77 9.17
C PHE A 52 4.26 12.84 7.86
N GLU A 53 4.72 11.70 7.32
CA GLU A 53 5.47 11.67 6.05
C GLU A 53 4.59 12.02 4.85
N ALA A 54 3.31 11.65 4.87
CA ALA A 54 2.36 12.03 3.81
C ALA A 54 2.08 13.54 3.81
N ASP A 55 1.91 14.14 5.00
CA ASP A 55 1.71 15.58 5.17
C ASP A 55 2.98 16.37 4.82
N PHE A 56 4.15 15.82 5.13
CA PHE A 56 5.42 16.43 4.72
C PHE A 56 5.55 16.46 3.18
N GLU A 57 5.19 15.38 2.50
CA GLU A 57 5.21 15.33 1.03
C GLU A 57 4.16 16.25 0.40
N SER A 58 2.95 16.35 0.99
CA SER A 58 1.93 17.28 0.49
C SER A 58 2.37 18.73 0.62
N LEU A 59 2.98 19.10 1.76
CA LEU A 59 3.57 20.42 1.97
C LEU A 59 4.71 20.69 0.98
N ARG A 60 5.58 19.70 0.73
CA ARG A 60 6.66 19.82 -0.26
C ARG A 60 6.10 20.14 -1.65
N LEU A 61 5.06 19.43 -2.10
CA LEU A 61 4.44 19.65 -3.40
C LEU A 61 3.81 21.06 -3.50
N LEU A 62 3.13 21.51 -2.46
CA LEU A 62 2.55 22.87 -2.42
C LEU A 62 3.62 23.96 -2.49
N ARG A 63 4.79 23.74 -1.86
CA ARG A 63 5.91 24.69 -1.92
C ARG A 63 6.64 24.64 -3.26
N GLU A 64 6.75 23.45 -3.84
CA GLU A 64 7.28 23.25 -5.19
C GLU A 64 6.49 24.04 -6.25
N GLU A 65 5.16 24.10 -6.12
CA GLU A 65 4.29 24.88 -7.02
C GLU A 65 4.45 26.41 -6.85
N ARG A 66 4.81 26.88 -5.66
CA ARG A 66 4.95 28.31 -5.34
C ARG A 66 6.35 28.87 -5.61
N LEU A 67 7.30 28.01 -5.96
CA LEU A 67 8.67 28.41 -6.22
C LEU A 67 8.77 29.21 -7.52
N SER A 68 9.40 30.39 -7.45
CA SER A 68 9.64 31.23 -8.62
C SER A 68 10.58 30.58 -9.64
N ARG A 69 11.49 29.71 -9.18
CA ARG A 69 12.40 28.94 -10.03
C ARG A 69 11.87 27.51 -10.18
N PRO A 70 11.52 27.06 -11.39
CA PRO A 70 11.03 25.71 -11.58
C PRO A 70 12.15 24.69 -11.30
N ILE A 71 11.81 23.66 -10.54
CA ILE A 71 12.67 22.50 -10.28
C ILE A 71 12.67 21.61 -11.52
N SER A 72 13.80 20.96 -11.80
CA SER A 72 13.88 20.00 -12.90
C SER A 72 12.89 18.84 -12.68
N VAL A 73 12.14 18.47 -13.73
CA VAL A 73 11.18 17.35 -13.70
C VAL A 73 11.84 16.07 -13.17
N LYS A 74 13.11 15.84 -13.50
CA LYS A 74 13.88 14.67 -13.05
C LYS A 74 14.14 14.69 -11.55
N GLU A 75 14.48 15.85 -10.99
CA GLU A 75 14.75 16.02 -9.56
C GLU A 75 13.46 15.91 -8.74
N SER A 76 12.41 16.54 -9.23
CA SER A 76 11.05 16.43 -8.68
C SER A 76 10.56 14.99 -8.64
N ALA A 77 10.72 14.24 -9.75
CA ALA A 77 10.37 12.83 -9.82
C ALA A 77 11.21 11.96 -8.85
N LYS A 78 12.50 12.27 -8.71
CA LYS A 78 13.38 11.60 -7.74
C LYS A 78 12.90 11.84 -6.30
N ALA A 79 12.57 13.09 -5.94
CA ALA A 79 12.07 13.42 -4.61
C ALA A 79 10.75 12.69 -4.28
N ARG A 80 9.81 12.63 -5.23
CA ARG A 80 8.57 11.84 -5.08
C ARG A 80 8.86 10.36 -4.87
N ALA A 81 9.81 9.80 -5.64
CA ALA A 81 10.20 8.40 -5.51
C ALA A 81 10.88 8.12 -4.16
N ASP A 82 11.68 9.05 -3.65
CA ASP A 82 12.32 8.96 -2.33
C ASP A 82 11.26 8.97 -1.20
N ALA A 83 10.28 9.87 -1.26
CA ALA A 83 9.15 9.92 -0.33
C ALA A 83 8.33 8.61 -0.32
N ILE A 84 8.02 8.09 -1.51
CA ILE A 84 7.38 6.78 -1.68
C ILE A 84 8.20 5.66 -1.03
N ARG A 85 9.52 5.64 -1.24
CA ARG A 85 10.40 4.62 -0.66
C ARG A 85 10.44 4.71 0.87
N THR A 86 10.40 5.91 1.44
CA THR A 86 10.29 6.10 2.90
C THR A 86 9.01 5.49 3.43
N LEU A 87 7.85 5.78 2.80
CA LEU A 87 6.57 5.21 3.18
C LEU A 87 6.54 3.68 3.07
N ILE A 88 7.05 3.11 1.97
CA ILE A 88 7.21 1.66 1.80
C ILE A 88 8.02 1.07 2.96
N ASN A 89 9.14 1.69 3.33
CA ASN A 89 9.99 1.21 4.41
C ASN A 89 9.27 1.23 5.77
N ILE A 90 8.43 2.24 6.03
CA ILE A 90 7.63 2.31 7.25
C ILE A 90 6.59 1.19 7.29
N TYR A 91 5.84 0.99 6.19
CA TYR A 91 4.90 -0.12 6.07
C TYR A 91 5.56 -1.49 6.19
N GLU A 92 6.70 -1.72 5.52
CA GLU A 92 7.43 -3.00 5.60
C GLU A 92 7.91 -3.30 7.02
N ARG A 93 8.35 -2.28 7.76
CA ARG A 93 8.68 -2.42 9.19
C ARG A 93 7.44 -2.73 10.02
N GLY A 94 6.32 -2.08 9.72
CA GLY A 94 5.02 -2.33 10.33
C GLY A 94 4.60 -3.78 10.16
N CYS A 95 4.56 -4.29 8.92
CA CYS A 95 4.23 -5.69 8.64
C CYS A 95 5.19 -6.70 9.30
N LYS A 96 6.45 -6.32 9.52
CA LYS A 96 7.43 -7.18 10.23
C LYS A 96 7.24 -7.20 11.75
N ARG A 97 6.80 -6.09 12.35
CA ARG A 97 6.55 -5.94 13.79
C ARG A 97 5.14 -6.40 14.17
N LEU A 98 4.13 -5.94 13.44
CA LEU A 98 2.72 -6.25 13.59
C LEU A 98 2.31 -7.41 12.67
N ARG A 99 3.02 -8.54 12.76
CA ARG A 99 2.85 -9.65 11.78
C ARG A 99 1.42 -10.16 11.72
N GLY A 100 0.77 -10.35 12.87
CA GLY A 100 -0.59 -10.88 12.95
C GLY A 100 -1.71 -9.89 12.61
N ASP A 101 -1.38 -8.64 12.32
CA ASP A 101 -2.37 -7.58 12.17
C ASP A 101 -2.89 -7.48 10.73
N VAL A 102 -3.94 -8.24 10.43
CA VAL A 102 -4.56 -8.29 9.10
C VAL A 102 -4.96 -6.91 8.59
N MET A 103 -5.46 -6.03 9.47
CA MET A 103 -5.93 -4.70 9.08
C MET A 103 -4.76 -3.83 8.59
N PHE A 104 -3.61 -3.89 9.25
CA PHE A 104 -2.42 -3.16 8.81
C PHE A 104 -1.91 -3.64 7.44
N TRP A 105 -1.99 -4.94 7.17
CA TRP A 105 -1.69 -5.49 5.84
C TRP A 105 -2.69 -5.02 4.78
N GLU A 106 -3.98 -5.00 5.10
CA GLU A 106 -5.03 -4.49 4.21
C GLU A 106 -4.82 -3.02 3.84
N GLU A 107 -4.45 -2.19 4.81
CA GLU A 107 -4.13 -0.77 4.61
C GLU A 107 -2.91 -0.60 3.70
N TYR A 108 -1.84 -1.36 3.94
CA TYR A 108 -0.64 -1.30 3.10
C TYR A 108 -0.93 -1.73 1.66
N ILE A 109 -1.72 -2.80 1.48
CA ILE A 109 -2.18 -3.25 0.17
C ILE A 109 -2.98 -2.12 -0.48
N ALA A 110 -4.02 -1.60 0.17
CA ALA A 110 -4.86 -0.53 -0.37
C ALA A 110 -4.05 0.70 -0.78
N TRP A 111 -3.10 1.14 0.06
CA TRP A 111 -2.21 2.26 -0.22
C TRP A 111 -1.33 2.00 -1.46
N SER A 112 -0.72 0.82 -1.55
CA SER A 112 0.16 0.46 -2.68
C SER A 112 -0.61 0.38 -4.01
N LEU A 113 -1.86 -0.12 -3.96
CA LEU A 113 -2.74 -0.22 -5.12
C LEU A 113 -3.21 1.16 -5.57
N ALA A 114 -3.58 2.04 -4.63
CA ALA A 114 -3.98 3.42 -4.92
C ALA A 114 -2.85 4.24 -5.57
N LYS A 115 -1.59 3.94 -5.25
CA LYS A 115 -0.41 4.55 -5.89
C LYS A 115 0.00 3.87 -7.20
N GLY A 116 -0.71 2.83 -7.66
CA GLY A 116 -0.43 2.14 -8.91
C GLY A 116 0.85 1.27 -8.89
N MET A 117 1.35 0.89 -7.71
CA MET A 117 2.63 0.18 -7.56
C MET A 117 2.50 -1.34 -7.82
N ARG A 118 2.12 -1.73 -9.04
CA ARG A 118 1.74 -3.11 -9.41
C ARG A 118 2.68 -4.22 -8.88
N ILE A 119 3.99 -4.05 -9.04
CA ILE A 119 4.98 -5.05 -8.61
C ILE A 119 5.03 -5.16 -7.08
N VAL A 120 5.02 -4.03 -6.39
CA VAL A 120 5.07 -3.96 -4.93
C VAL A 120 3.78 -4.55 -4.37
N SER A 121 2.63 -4.13 -4.88
CA SER A 121 1.32 -4.65 -4.47
C SER A 121 1.21 -6.16 -4.67
N GLY A 122 1.65 -6.69 -5.82
CA GLY A 122 1.64 -8.14 -6.08
C GLY A 122 2.46 -8.93 -5.06
N ARG A 123 3.64 -8.42 -4.67
CA ARG A 123 4.49 -9.04 -3.63
C ARG A 123 3.84 -8.97 -2.24
N ILE A 124 3.24 -7.84 -1.88
CA ILE A 124 2.58 -7.66 -0.58
C ILE A 124 1.36 -8.58 -0.49
N ILE A 125 0.52 -8.61 -1.53
CA ILE A 125 -0.65 -9.50 -1.59
C ILE A 125 -0.22 -10.95 -1.44
N ALA A 126 0.79 -11.42 -2.18
CA ALA A 126 1.26 -12.79 -2.08
C ALA A 126 1.73 -13.15 -0.65
N ARG A 127 2.44 -12.22 0.02
CA ARG A 127 2.89 -12.39 1.42
C ARG A 127 1.73 -12.40 2.40
N ALA A 128 0.79 -11.45 2.26
CA ALA A 128 -0.37 -11.34 3.14
C ALA A 128 -1.26 -12.58 3.05
N LEU A 129 -1.55 -13.06 1.83
CA LEU A 129 -2.36 -14.26 1.60
C LEU A 129 -1.67 -15.55 2.08
N ALA A 130 -0.34 -15.60 2.05
CA ALA A 130 0.41 -16.72 2.64
C ALA A 130 0.37 -16.69 4.17
N MET A 131 0.35 -15.50 4.77
CA MET A 131 0.30 -15.31 6.22
C MET A 131 -1.11 -15.53 6.80
N PHE A 132 -2.14 -15.17 6.03
CA PHE A 132 -3.54 -15.25 6.45
C PHE A 132 -4.38 -16.10 5.49
N PRO A 133 -4.13 -17.43 5.42
CA PRO A 133 -4.88 -18.31 4.53
C PRO A 133 -6.38 -18.36 4.86
N ASN A 134 -6.73 -18.20 6.15
CA ASN A 134 -8.11 -18.26 6.64
C ASN A 134 -8.83 -16.90 6.58
N ALA A 135 -8.15 -15.81 6.22
CA ALA A 135 -8.76 -14.50 6.11
C ALA A 135 -9.55 -14.37 4.80
N VAL A 136 -10.72 -15.00 4.72
CA VAL A 136 -11.56 -15.06 3.50
C VAL A 136 -11.84 -13.68 2.91
N ARG A 137 -12.12 -12.68 3.76
CA ARG A 137 -12.36 -11.30 3.31
C ARG A 137 -11.18 -10.69 2.57
N LEU A 138 -9.95 -11.01 2.98
CA LEU A 138 -8.73 -10.54 2.32
C LEU A 138 -8.59 -11.16 0.92
N TRP A 139 -8.88 -12.46 0.77
CA TRP A 139 -8.88 -13.14 -0.53
C TRP A 139 -9.87 -12.52 -1.50
N ILE A 140 -11.10 -12.30 -1.04
CA ILE A 140 -12.17 -11.68 -1.83
C ILE A 140 -11.76 -10.28 -2.28
N ARG A 141 -11.27 -9.43 -1.36
CA ARG A 141 -10.83 -8.07 -1.69
C ARG A 141 -9.69 -8.05 -2.71
N CYS A 142 -8.71 -8.96 -2.57
CA CYS A 142 -7.61 -9.06 -3.53
C CYS A 142 -8.10 -9.49 -4.91
N ALA A 143 -9.04 -10.45 -4.98
CA ALA A 143 -9.61 -10.92 -6.25
C ALA A 143 -10.48 -9.85 -6.93
N ASP A 144 -11.29 -9.13 -6.15
CA ASP A 144 -12.10 -8.02 -6.63
C ASP A 144 -11.24 -6.94 -7.30
N TRP A 145 -10.14 -6.55 -6.64
CA TRP A 145 -9.21 -5.58 -7.21
C TRP A 145 -8.56 -6.08 -8.52
N GLN A 146 -8.17 -7.36 -8.58
CA GLN A 146 -7.60 -7.95 -9.80
C GLN A 146 -8.59 -7.92 -10.97
N LEU A 147 -9.87 -8.15 -10.71
CA LEU A 147 -10.91 -8.12 -11.75
C LEU A 147 -11.26 -6.69 -12.17
N ASN A 148 -11.50 -5.81 -11.20
CA ASN A 148 -12.12 -4.50 -11.44
C ASN A 148 -11.12 -3.40 -11.77
N VAL A 149 -9.93 -3.44 -11.18
CA VAL A 149 -8.92 -2.39 -11.36
C VAL A 149 -7.79 -2.85 -12.28
N ASN A 150 -7.24 -4.05 -12.05
CA ASN A 150 -6.14 -4.55 -12.87
C ASN A 150 -6.60 -5.11 -14.23
N GLY A 151 -7.88 -5.50 -14.35
CA GLY A 151 -8.41 -6.12 -15.56
C GLY A 151 -7.85 -7.52 -15.84
N ALA A 152 -7.43 -8.24 -14.79
CA ALA A 152 -6.81 -9.56 -14.87
C ALA A 152 -7.75 -10.65 -14.33
N PRO A 153 -8.78 -11.07 -15.09
CA PRO A 153 -9.76 -12.06 -14.64
C PRO A 153 -9.13 -13.42 -14.32
N ASN A 154 -8.08 -13.82 -15.05
CA ASN A 154 -7.36 -15.07 -14.78
C ASN A 154 -6.65 -15.04 -13.42
N ALA A 155 -6.10 -13.90 -13.01
CA ALA A 155 -5.47 -13.74 -11.71
C ALA A 155 -6.52 -13.76 -10.58
N ALA A 156 -7.65 -13.08 -10.77
CA ALA A 156 -8.78 -13.11 -9.83
C ALA A 156 -9.31 -14.55 -9.64
N ARG A 157 -9.50 -15.29 -10.75
CA ARG A 157 -9.89 -16.71 -10.75
C ARG A 157 -8.91 -17.57 -9.97
N ALA A 158 -7.61 -17.44 -10.26
CA ALA A 158 -6.57 -18.21 -9.57
C ALA A 158 -6.53 -17.93 -8.06
N LEU A 159 -6.74 -16.68 -7.65
CA LEU A 159 -6.81 -16.30 -6.22
C LEU A 159 -8.00 -16.97 -5.53
N LEU A 160 -9.20 -16.87 -6.09
CA LEU A 160 -10.41 -17.43 -5.49
C LEU A 160 -10.39 -18.97 -5.47
N GLN A 161 -9.94 -19.61 -6.55
CA GLN A 161 -9.78 -21.07 -6.59
C GLN A 161 -8.75 -21.56 -5.55
N ARG A 162 -7.65 -20.82 -5.38
CA ARG A 162 -6.68 -21.11 -4.32
C ARG A 162 -7.29 -20.94 -2.94
N ALA A 163 -8.04 -19.85 -2.71
CA ALA A 163 -8.72 -19.60 -1.45
C ALA A 163 -9.70 -20.74 -1.11
N ILE A 164 -10.51 -21.18 -2.06
CA ILE A 164 -11.44 -22.30 -1.91
C ILE A 164 -10.69 -23.57 -1.54
N ARG A 165 -9.61 -23.94 -2.26
CA ARG A 165 -8.83 -25.15 -1.96
C ARG A 165 -8.22 -25.14 -0.56
N LEU A 166 -7.68 -23.99 -0.13
CA LEU A 166 -7.07 -23.86 1.19
C LEU A 166 -8.12 -23.94 2.31
N ASN A 167 -9.30 -23.37 2.08
CA ASN A 167 -10.37 -23.28 3.06
C ASN A 167 -11.43 -24.40 2.95
N ALA A 168 -11.24 -25.39 2.05
CA ALA A 168 -12.15 -26.51 1.83
C ALA A 168 -12.17 -27.55 2.98
N ARG A 169 -11.33 -27.38 4.00
CA ARG A 169 -11.20 -28.32 5.12
C ARG A 169 -12.21 -28.00 6.24
N PRO A 170 -12.62 -28.99 7.04
CA PRO A 170 -13.79 -28.92 7.95
C PRO A 170 -13.69 -27.95 9.14
N HIS A 171 -12.64 -27.12 9.23
CA HIS A 171 -12.37 -26.25 10.38
C HIS A 171 -12.83 -24.78 10.19
N LEU A 172 -13.37 -24.43 9.02
CA LEU A 172 -13.88 -23.09 8.75
C LEU A 172 -15.42 -23.06 8.84
N SER A 173 -15.98 -21.93 9.28
CA SER A 173 -17.44 -21.72 9.31
C SER A 173 -18.02 -21.90 7.90
N SER A 174 -19.11 -22.67 7.79
CA SER A 174 -19.80 -22.93 6.51
C SER A 174 -20.18 -21.64 5.77
N ILE A 175 -20.37 -20.53 6.50
CA ILE A 175 -20.73 -19.21 5.96
C ILE A 175 -19.56 -18.58 5.16
N GLU A 176 -18.33 -18.71 5.64
CA GLU A 176 -17.16 -18.11 4.98
C GLU A 176 -16.82 -18.87 3.69
N MET A 177 -16.95 -20.20 3.73
CA MET A 177 -16.82 -21.03 2.54
C MET A 177 -17.87 -20.69 1.49
N LEU A 178 -19.14 -20.54 1.90
CA LEU A 178 -20.22 -20.12 1.01
C LEU A 178 -19.92 -18.75 0.39
N SER A 179 -19.38 -17.81 1.18
CA SER A 179 -19.00 -16.47 0.70
C SER A 179 -17.93 -16.53 -0.40
N LEU A 180 -16.93 -17.42 -0.28
CA LEU A 180 -15.93 -17.63 -1.34
C LEU A 180 -16.56 -18.15 -2.64
N TRP A 181 -17.46 -19.12 -2.55
CA TRP A 181 -18.13 -19.69 -3.72
C TRP A 181 -19.05 -18.68 -4.40
N ILE A 182 -19.82 -17.92 -3.61
CA ILE A 182 -20.67 -16.84 -4.13
C ILE A 182 -19.82 -15.83 -4.89
N GLU A 183 -18.70 -15.39 -4.29
CA GLU A 183 -17.85 -14.39 -4.92
C GLU A 183 -17.13 -14.94 -6.17
N TYR A 184 -16.74 -16.21 -6.16
CA TYR A 184 -16.21 -16.88 -7.34
C TYR A 184 -17.21 -16.88 -8.51
N ILE A 185 -18.44 -17.31 -8.25
CA ILE A 185 -19.50 -17.32 -9.27
C ILE A 185 -19.80 -15.90 -9.75
N ARG A 186 -19.90 -14.93 -8.83
CA ARG A 186 -20.10 -13.52 -9.17
C ARG A 186 -18.98 -12.99 -10.09
N MET A 187 -17.72 -13.27 -9.76
CA MET A 187 -16.57 -12.88 -10.56
C MET A 187 -16.63 -13.46 -11.98
N GLU A 188 -16.97 -14.74 -12.12
CA GLU A 188 -17.14 -15.37 -13.45
C GLU A 188 -18.29 -14.76 -14.26
N LEU A 189 -19.43 -14.50 -13.62
CA LEU A 189 -20.58 -13.86 -14.28
C LEU A 189 -20.22 -12.45 -14.79
N VAL A 190 -19.51 -11.66 -13.98
CA VAL A 190 -19.01 -10.33 -14.39
C VAL A 190 -18.06 -10.46 -15.57
N PHE A 191 -17.14 -11.43 -15.55
CA PHE A 191 -16.24 -11.69 -16.68
C PHE A 191 -16.99 -12.07 -17.96
N LEU A 192 -17.95 -12.99 -17.88
CA LEU A 192 -18.77 -13.42 -19.01
C LEU A 192 -19.57 -12.26 -19.60
N GLU A 193 -20.15 -11.41 -18.76
CA GLU A 193 -20.90 -10.23 -19.21
C GLU A 193 -19.99 -9.22 -19.93
N ARG A 194 -18.75 -9.01 -19.43
CA ARG A 194 -17.76 -8.16 -20.12
C ARG A 194 -17.40 -8.73 -21.50
N VAL A 195 -17.21 -10.05 -21.61
CA VAL A 195 -16.94 -10.72 -22.89
C VAL A 195 -18.14 -10.60 -23.84
N ARG A 196 -19.36 -10.82 -23.34
CA ARG A 196 -20.60 -10.68 -24.13
C ARG A 196 -20.75 -9.28 -24.69
N ARG A 197 -20.55 -8.23 -23.87
CA ARG A 197 -20.61 -6.83 -24.31
C ARG A 197 -19.56 -6.52 -25.37
N ARG A 198 -18.33 -6.99 -25.18
CA ARG A 198 -17.25 -6.81 -26.16
C ARG A 198 -17.59 -7.44 -27.51
N ARG A 199 -18.23 -8.61 -27.52
CA ARG A 199 -18.69 -9.29 -28.75
C ARG A 199 -19.85 -8.60 -29.46
N LYS A 200 -20.61 -7.72 -28.79
CA LYS A 200 -21.70 -6.95 -29.45
C LYS A 200 -21.20 -5.69 -30.14
N VAL A 201 -20.03 -5.19 -29.74
CA VAL A 201 -19.42 -3.95 -30.25
C VAL A 201 -18.43 -4.25 -31.39
N LEU A 202 -17.93 -5.49 -31.47
CA LEU A 202 -17.11 -6.02 -32.56
C LEU A 202 -18.01 -6.70 -33.59
#